data_AF-A0A6S7GHY6-F1
#
_entry.id   AF-A0A6S7GHY6-F1
#
_cell.length_a   1.000
_cell.length_b   1.000
_cell.length_c   1.000
_cell.angle_alpha   90.00
_cell.angle_beta   90.00
_cell.angle_gamma   90.00
#
_symmetry.space_group_name_H-M   'P 1'
#
loop_
_entity.id
_entity.type
_entity.pdbx_description
1 polymer ?
#
loop_
_entity_poly.entity_id
_entity_poly.type
_entity_poly.pdbx_seq_one_letter_code
_entity_poly.pdbx_strand_id
1 'polypeptide(L)'
;MPWTPDQRQRLAVEKDILEKYFPGKVKWVDPTGNTKLDVTMITNSNQAYCLRLYVPADFPNSLPVMVVKSSPRPMPNWGDCRASHTLGRNDEGFIEICHYRSSHWDGMHTFYEVFVKGRLWLEAYEGHISTGNSID
;
A
#
# COMPACT_ATOMS: atom_id res chain seq x y z
N MET A 1 -9.70 18.88 -3.02
CA MET A 1 -9.32 20.13 -2.33
C MET A 1 -7.81 20.17 -2.23
N PRO A 2 -7.15 21.34 -2.30
CA PRO A 2 -5.71 21.40 -2.09
C PRO A 2 -5.36 21.07 -0.63
N TRP A 3 -4.24 20.37 -0.43
CA TRP A 3 -3.69 20.03 0.91
C TRP A 3 -3.50 21.28 1.78
N THR A 4 -3.83 21.18 3.07
CA THR A 4 -3.53 22.24 4.06
C THR A 4 -2.02 22.41 4.26
N PRO A 5 -1.55 23.54 4.85
CA PRO A 5 -0.12 23.73 5.12
C PRO A 5 0.53 22.57 5.89
N ASP A 6 -0.12 22.09 6.95
CA ASP A 6 0.40 21.00 7.78
C ASP A 6 0.46 19.68 7.01
N GLN A 7 -0.55 19.40 6.19
CA GLN A 7 -0.56 18.23 5.31
C GLN A 7 0.56 18.27 4.27
N ARG A 8 0.82 19.44 3.68
CA ARG A 8 1.94 19.60 2.75
C ARG A 8 3.28 19.35 3.42
N GLN A 9 3.47 19.88 4.63
CA GLN A 9 4.69 19.63 5.41
C GLN A 9 4.84 18.13 5.70
N ARG A 10 3.76 17.47 6.11
CA ARG A 10 3.77 16.04 6.38
C ARG A 10 4.07 15.22 5.12
N LEU A 11 3.42 15.51 3.99
CA LEU A 11 3.65 14.81 2.72
C LEU A 11 5.07 15.04 2.17
N ALA A 12 5.68 16.21 2.42
CA ALA A 12 7.07 16.47 2.07
C ALA A 12 8.03 15.56 2.86
N VAL A 13 7.80 15.40 4.18
CA VAL A 13 8.57 14.46 5.00
C VAL A 13 8.39 13.02 4.51
N GLU A 14 7.17 12.61 4.18
CA GLU A 14 6.91 11.27 3.61
C GLU A 14 7.66 11.05 2.30
N LYS A 15 7.73 12.08 1.45
CA LYS A 15 8.48 12.02 0.20
C LYS A 15 9.96 11.78 0.44
N ASP A 16 10.57 12.50 1.38
CA ASP A 16 11.98 12.35 1.72
C ASP A 16 12.29 10.96 2.30
N ILE A 17 11.41 10.45 3.16
CA ILE A 17 11.52 9.09 3.71
C ILE A 17 11.42 8.05 2.60
N LEU A 18 10.41 8.14 1.73
CA LEU A 18 10.21 7.20 0.65
C LEU A 18 11.36 7.23 -0.36
N GLU A 19 11.91 8.39 -0.70
CA GLU A 19 13.06 8.48 -1.61
C GLU A 19 14.32 7.85 -0.98
N LYS A 20 14.51 8.00 0.34
CA LYS A 20 15.62 7.38 1.07
C LYS A 20 15.56 5.85 1.02
N TYR A 21 14.38 5.26 1.23
CA TYR A 21 14.23 3.80 1.37
C TYR A 21 13.83 3.08 0.07
N PHE A 22 13.19 3.79 -0.86
CA PHE A 22 12.75 3.28 -2.16
C PHE A 22 13.21 4.20 -3.30
N PRO A 23 14.53 4.47 -3.42
CA PRO A 23 15.06 5.45 -4.37
C PRO A 23 14.68 5.10 -5.80
N GLY A 24 14.12 6.08 -6.51
CA GLY A 24 13.67 5.93 -7.90
C GLY A 24 12.53 4.92 -8.14
N LYS A 25 11.90 4.38 -7.09
CA LYS A 25 10.81 3.37 -7.21
C LYS A 25 9.42 3.94 -6.92
N VAL A 26 9.34 5.17 -6.42
CA VAL A 26 8.08 5.80 -6.00
C VAL A 26 7.58 6.75 -7.07
N LYS A 27 6.33 6.56 -7.52
CA LYS A 27 5.63 7.47 -8.41
C LYS A 27 4.44 8.10 -7.69
N TRP A 28 4.47 9.42 -7.58
CA TRP A 28 3.36 10.22 -7.08
C TRP A 28 2.38 10.49 -8.22
N VAL A 29 1.10 10.22 -7.99
CA VAL A 29 0.00 10.40 -8.95
C VAL A 29 -0.99 11.40 -8.36
N ASP A 30 -1.37 12.41 -9.14
CA ASP A 30 -2.26 13.50 -8.71
C ASP A 30 -1.85 14.14 -7.35
N PRO A 31 -0.63 14.71 -7.24
CA PRO A 31 -0.08 15.17 -5.97
C PRO A 31 -0.82 16.38 -5.36
N THR A 32 -1.71 17.03 -6.11
CA THR A 32 -2.48 18.21 -5.66
C THR A 32 -3.97 17.92 -5.47
N GLY A 33 -4.41 16.69 -5.72
CA GLY A 33 -5.80 16.26 -5.64
C GLY A 33 -5.94 14.93 -4.93
N ASN A 34 -6.43 13.91 -5.63
CA ASN A 34 -6.60 12.56 -5.11
C ASN A 34 -5.25 11.83 -5.14
N THR A 35 -4.34 12.25 -4.26
CA THR A 35 -2.95 11.77 -4.26
C THR A 35 -2.89 10.27 -4.05
N LYS A 36 -2.15 9.61 -4.95
CA LYS A 36 -1.84 8.18 -4.89
C LYS A 36 -0.33 7.99 -5.02
N LEU A 37 0.18 6.93 -4.43
CA LEU A 37 1.59 6.54 -4.51
C LEU A 37 1.66 5.16 -5.12
N ASP A 38 2.31 5.03 -6.27
CA ASP A 38 2.64 3.74 -6.88
C ASP A 38 4.09 3.39 -6.52
N VAL A 39 4.32 2.23 -5.90
CA VAL A 39 5.65 1.75 -5.55
C VAL A 39 5.87 0.36 -6.11
N THR A 40 6.96 0.19 -6.87
CA THR A 40 7.36 -1.11 -7.40
C THR A 40 8.10 -1.91 -6.34
N MET A 41 7.60 -3.12 -6.05
CA MET A 41 8.17 -4.05 -5.08
C MET A 41 8.61 -5.33 -5.81
N ILE A 42 9.85 -5.77 -5.57
CA ILE A 42 10.38 -7.04 -6.09
C ILE A 42 10.45 -8.02 -4.93
N THR A 43 9.69 -9.11 -4.92
CA THR A 43 9.69 -10.10 -3.81
C THR A 43 11.00 -10.90 -3.76
N ASN A 44 11.19 -11.69 -2.71
CA ASN A 44 12.34 -12.58 -2.59
C ASN A 44 12.37 -13.67 -3.69
N SER A 45 11.21 -14.03 -4.23
CA SER A 45 11.05 -14.90 -5.42
C SER A 45 11.32 -14.17 -6.75
N ASN A 46 11.86 -12.95 -6.69
CA ASN A 46 12.16 -12.09 -7.84
C ASN A 46 10.94 -11.76 -8.72
N GLN A 47 9.76 -11.70 -8.11
CA GLN A 47 8.52 -11.29 -8.78
C GLN A 47 8.25 -9.80 -8.56
N ALA A 48 7.91 -9.09 -9.63
CA ALA A 48 7.66 -7.65 -9.59
C ALA A 48 6.17 -7.33 -9.46
N TYR A 49 5.82 -6.59 -8.41
CA TYR A 49 4.48 -6.07 -8.14
C TYR A 49 4.49 -4.56 -8.10
N CYS A 50 3.31 -3.95 -8.31
CA CYS A 50 3.08 -2.55 -8.00
C CYS A 50 2.04 -2.46 -6.88
N LEU A 51 2.46 -1.91 -5.74
CA LEU A 51 1.54 -1.51 -4.67
C LEU A 51 1.11 -0.08 -4.91
N ARG A 52 -0.19 0.19 -4.76
CA ARG A 52 -0.73 1.55 -4.77
C ARG A 52 -1.27 1.90 -3.40
N LEU A 53 -0.88 3.07 -2.91
CA LEU A 53 -1.44 3.69 -1.71
C LEU A 53 -2.34 4.87 -2.12
N TYR A 54 -3.55 4.90 -1.60
CA TYR A 54 -4.48 6.03 -1.72
C TYR A 54 -4.38 6.88 -0.46
N VAL A 55 -3.99 8.15 -0.64
CA VAL A 55 -3.85 9.08 0.48
C VAL A 55 -5.21 9.70 0.80
N PRO A 56 -5.72 9.57 2.04
CA PRO A 56 -7.01 10.12 2.40
C PRO A 56 -6.95 11.65 2.51
N ALA A 57 -8.07 12.32 2.27
CA ALA A 57 -8.14 13.77 2.20
C ALA A 57 -7.78 14.47 3.54
N ASP A 58 -7.93 13.78 4.66
CA ASP A 58 -7.63 14.22 6.01
C ASP A 58 -6.33 13.61 6.57
N PHE A 59 -5.49 12.99 5.73
CA PHE A 59 -4.18 12.47 6.13
C PHE A 59 -3.42 13.52 6.94
N PRO A 60 -2.77 13.17 8.08
CA PRO A 60 -2.54 11.83 8.60
C PRO A 60 -3.60 11.29 9.55
N ASN A 61 -4.77 11.92 9.67
CA ASN A 61 -5.77 11.51 10.66
C ASN A 61 -6.46 10.19 10.30
N SER A 62 -6.66 9.93 9.01
CA SER A 62 -7.18 8.64 8.54
C SER A 62 -6.09 7.74 7.94
N LEU A 63 -6.31 6.44 8.11
CA LEU A 63 -5.50 5.37 7.55
C LEU A 63 -5.59 5.39 6.01
N PRO A 64 -4.46 5.39 5.27
CA PRO A 64 -4.49 5.24 3.82
C PRO A 64 -4.86 3.81 3.38
N VAL A 65 -5.45 3.70 2.19
CA VAL A 65 -5.86 2.40 1.60
C VAL A 65 -4.74 1.88 0.71
N MET A 66 -4.37 0.60 0.86
CA MET A 66 -3.35 -0.05 0.05
C MET A 66 -3.94 -1.15 -0.81
N VAL A 67 -3.54 -1.19 -2.09
CA VAL A 67 -3.99 -2.21 -3.05
C VAL A 67 -2.82 -2.79 -3.83
N VAL A 68 -3.00 -4.02 -4.34
CA VAL A 68 -2.12 -4.59 -5.35
C VAL A 68 -2.60 -4.14 -6.73
N LYS A 69 -1.97 -3.09 -7.27
CA LYS A 69 -2.31 -2.48 -8.55
C LYS A 69 -1.87 -3.34 -9.74
N SER A 70 -0.70 -3.96 -9.64
CA SER A 70 -0.15 -4.85 -10.67
C SER A 70 0.57 -6.01 -10.02
N SER A 71 0.45 -7.18 -10.65
CA SER A 71 1.00 -8.47 -10.22
C SER A 71 1.51 -9.22 -11.45
N PRO A 72 2.55 -10.06 -11.34
CA PRO A 72 3.04 -10.89 -12.44
C PRO A 72 2.04 -11.96 -12.87
N ARG A 73 1.06 -12.28 -12.01
CA ARG A 73 0.02 -13.27 -12.23
C ARG A 73 -1.35 -12.68 -11.89
N PRO A 74 -2.45 -13.19 -12.48
CA PRO A 74 -3.79 -12.75 -12.10
C PRO A 74 -3.98 -12.88 -10.57
N MET A 75 -4.42 -11.78 -9.94
CA MET A 75 -4.73 -11.81 -8.51
C MET A 75 -5.96 -12.69 -8.27
N PRO A 76 -5.98 -13.50 -7.20
CA PRO A 76 -7.13 -14.32 -6.85
C PRO A 76 -8.38 -13.45 -6.64
N ASN A 77 -9.55 -14.05 -6.82
CA ASN A 77 -10.81 -13.39 -6.54
C ASN A 77 -11.18 -13.50 -5.05
N TRP A 78 -10.24 -13.12 -4.17
CA TRP A 78 -10.51 -13.03 -2.74
C TRP A 78 -11.29 -11.75 -2.44
N GLY A 79 -12.38 -11.91 -1.69
CA GLY A 79 -13.15 -10.80 -1.15
C GLY A 79 -12.55 -10.26 0.13
N ASP A 80 -13.38 -9.69 1.00
CA ASP A 80 -13.02 -9.48 2.40
C ASP A 80 -12.77 -10.85 3.04
N CYS A 81 -11.52 -11.12 3.40
CA CYS A 81 -11.10 -12.42 3.91
C CYS A 81 -9.97 -12.24 4.92
N ARG A 82 -10.28 -12.53 6.18
CA ARG A 82 -9.30 -12.47 7.28
C ARG A 82 -8.10 -13.40 7.05
N ALA A 83 -8.33 -14.62 6.56
CA ALA A 83 -7.25 -15.60 6.34
C ALA A 83 -6.29 -15.21 5.20
N SER A 84 -6.74 -14.34 4.29
CA SER A 84 -5.93 -13.82 3.19
C SER A 84 -5.43 -12.40 3.45
N HIS A 85 -5.81 -11.79 4.58
CA HIS A 85 -5.56 -10.38 4.89
C HIS A 85 -5.99 -9.42 3.77
N THR A 86 -7.14 -9.70 3.15
CA THR A 86 -7.73 -8.88 2.07
C THR A 86 -8.99 -8.19 2.55
N LEU A 87 -9.25 -6.98 2.04
CA LEU A 87 -10.41 -6.15 2.40
C LEU A 87 -11.42 -6.06 1.24
N GLY A 88 -11.34 -6.97 0.28
CA GLY A 88 -12.15 -6.95 -0.94
C GLY A 88 -11.44 -6.26 -2.11
N ARG A 89 -12.23 -5.68 -3.02
CA ARG A 89 -11.72 -4.93 -4.17
C ARG A 89 -12.21 -3.48 -4.09
N ASN A 90 -11.32 -2.56 -4.44
CA ASN A 90 -11.66 -1.14 -4.51
C ASN A 90 -12.48 -0.80 -5.76
N ASP A 91 -12.88 0.45 -5.89
CA ASP A 91 -13.66 0.95 -7.03
C ASP A 91 -12.92 0.82 -8.39
N GLU A 92 -11.58 0.75 -8.37
CA GLU A 92 -10.75 0.49 -9.55
C GLU A 92 -10.58 -1.02 -9.84
N GLY A 93 -11.21 -1.89 -9.04
CA GLY A 93 -11.16 -3.35 -9.18
C GLY A 93 -9.89 -4.00 -8.64
N PHE A 94 -9.00 -3.26 -7.97
CA PHE A 94 -7.78 -3.79 -7.37
C PHE A 94 -8.06 -4.42 -6.01
N ILE A 95 -7.36 -5.50 -5.69
CA ILE A 95 -7.48 -6.15 -4.39
C ILE A 95 -6.88 -5.25 -3.30
N GLU A 96 -7.69 -4.96 -2.29
CA GLU A 96 -7.28 -4.21 -1.10
C GLU A 96 -6.65 -5.17 -0.09
N ILE A 97 -5.53 -4.75 0.49
CA ILE A 97 -4.80 -5.55 1.49
C ILE A 97 -4.79 -4.85 2.84
N CYS A 98 -5.00 -5.62 3.89
CA CYS A 98 -4.94 -5.14 5.26
C CYS A 98 -3.47 -4.88 5.65
N HIS A 99 -3.21 -3.73 6.28
CA HIS A 99 -1.86 -3.37 6.76
C HIS A 99 -1.89 -2.82 8.19
N TYR A 100 -2.86 -1.98 8.53
CA TYR A 100 -3.17 -1.64 9.92
C TYR A 100 -4.65 -1.83 10.19
N ARG A 101 -4.99 -2.05 11.47
CA ARG A 101 -6.36 -1.86 11.95
C ARG A 101 -6.58 -0.36 12.10
N SER A 102 -7.70 0.16 11.60
CA SER A 102 -8.05 1.58 11.73
C SER A 102 -8.03 2.07 13.17
N SER A 103 -8.45 1.23 14.13
CA SER A 103 -8.42 1.52 15.58
C SER A 103 -7.01 1.68 16.17
N HIS A 104 -5.97 1.24 15.46
CA HIS A 104 -4.56 1.34 15.87
C HIS A 104 -3.77 2.28 14.97
N TRP A 105 -4.43 2.96 14.02
CA TRP A 105 -3.77 3.99 13.24
C TRP A 105 -3.61 5.23 14.12
N ASP A 106 -2.37 5.64 14.33
CA ASP A 106 -2.04 6.99 14.71
C ASP A 106 -1.38 7.70 13.54
N GLY A 107 -1.53 9.02 13.52
CA GLY A 107 -0.92 9.86 12.50
C GLY A 107 0.61 9.91 12.58
N MET A 108 1.30 9.14 13.41
CA MET A 108 2.77 9.12 13.46
C MET A 108 3.36 8.07 12.50
N HIS A 109 2.57 7.10 12.06
CA HIS A 109 3.01 6.10 11.10
C HIS A 109 3.28 6.68 9.71
N THR A 110 4.36 6.22 9.09
CA THR A 110 4.84 6.68 7.78
C THR A 110 4.31 5.81 6.63
N PHE A 111 4.27 6.37 5.42
CA PHE A 111 3.99 5.59 4.21
C PHE A 111 5.03 4.49 4.00
N TYR A 112 6.27 4.70 4.40
CA TYR A 112 7.30 3.67 4.37
C TYR A 112 6.88 2.43 5.17
N GLU A 113 6.43 2.60 6.41
CA GLU A 113 5.98 1.48 7.25
C GLU A 113 4.76 0.76 6.64
N VAL A 114 3.83 1.52 6.06
CA VAL A 114 2.68 0.97 5.33
C VAL A 114 3.15 0.12 4.14
N PHE A 115 4.09 0.61 3.33
CA PHE A 115 4.67 -0.13 2.20
C PHE A 115 5.49 -1.35 2.61
N VAL A 116 6.19 -1.30 3.75
CA VAL A 116 6.88 -2.47 4.32
C VAL A 116 5.87 -3.58 4.64
N LYS A 117 4.73 -3.25 5.25
CA LYS A 117 3.66 -4.24 5.50
C LYS A 117 3.06 -4.80 4.22
N GLY A 118 2.81 -3.95 3.22
CA GLY A 118 2.38 -4.40 1.91
C GLY A 118 3.38 -5.36 1.26
N ARG A 119 4.69 -5.08 1.40
CA ARG A 119 5.74 -5.98 0.92
C ARG A 119 5.72 -7.32 1.66
N LEU A 120 5.55 -7.33 2.98
CA LEU A 120 5.41 -8.58 3.75
C LEU A 120 4.21 -9.42 3.28
N TRP A 121 3.08 -8.76 2.99
CA TRP A 121 1.92 -9.44 2.42
C TRP A 121 2.24 -10.08 1.06
N LEU A 122 2.99 -9.39 0.19
CA LEU A 122 3.42 -9.97 -1.09
C LEU A 122 4.33 -11.19 -0.92
N GLU A 123 5.24 -11.19 0.06
CA GLU A 123 6.08 -12.37 0.36
C GLU A 123 5.22 -13.54 0.85
N ALA A 124 4.25 -13.29 1.73
CA ALA A 124 3.33 -14.31 2.21
C ALA A 124 2.44 -14.85 1.08
N TYR A 125 1.98 -13.98 0.17
CA TYR A 125 1.22 -14.37 -1.02
C TYR A 125 2.03 -15.25 -1.96
N GLU A 126 3.30 -14.91 -2.22
CA GLU A 126 4.20 -15.76 -3.01
C GLU A 126 4.45 -17.12 -2.35
N GLY A 127 4.60 -17.14 -1.02
CA GLY A 127 4.66 -18.37 -0.23
C GLY A 127 3.40 -19.23 -0.38
N HIS A 128 2.22 -18.60 -0.30
CA HIS A 128 0.94 -19.26 -0.51
C HIS A 128 0.84 -19.86 -1.93
N ILE A 129 1.20 -19.11 -2.96
CA ILE A 129 1.22 -19.61 -4.34
C ILE A 129 2.14 -20.83 -4.47
N SER A 130 3.32 -20.79 -3.84
CA SER A 130 4.30 -21.86 -3.97
C SER A 130 3.94 -23.13 -3.21
N THR A 131 3.18 -23.02 -2.12
CA THR A 131 3.00 -24.13 -1.16
C THR A 131 1.55 -24.54 -0.96
N GLY A 132 0.59 -23.67 -1.27
CA GLY A 132 -0.82 -23.81 -0.91
C GLY A 132 -1.14 -23.47 0.55
N ASN A 133 -0.14 -23.16 1.39
CA ASN A 133 -0.33 -22.83 2.80
C ASN A 133 -1.01 -21.46 2.98
N SER A 134 -1.70 -21.26 4.10
CA SER A 134 -2.34 -19.98 4.45
C SER A 134 -1.37 -18.79 4.41
N ILE A 135 -1.90 -17.59 4.12
CA ILE A 135 -1.18 -16.31 4.21
C ILE A 135 -1.08 -15.83 5.66
N ASP A 136 -2.09 -16.17 6.48
CA ASP A 136 -2.13 -15.89 7.94
C ASP A 136 -1.07 -16.70 8.72
#